data_AF-A0A933NQV0-F1
#
_entry.id   AF-A0A933NQV0-F1
#
_cell.length_a   1.000
_cell.length_b   1.000
_cell.length_c   1.000
_cell.angle_alpha   90.00
_cell.angle_beta   90.00
_cell.angle_gamma   90.00
#
_symmetry.space_group_name_H-M   'P 1'
#
loop_
_entity.id
_entity.type
_entity.pdbx_description
1 polymer ?
#
loop_
_entity_poly.entity_id
_entity_poly.type
_entity_poly.pdbx_seq_one_letter_code
_entity_poly.pdbx_strand_id
1 'polypeptide(L)'
;LNYGHTLAHALEIETDYGLAHGEAVAIGLVYAAHLAQRLGRIDSERVQQHRDVIGGTYELATDLPKGVSAQRLVELMALDKKVLTDGLTFVLDGPNGVEVVAGVAPADAQAALATMRAK
;
A
#
# COMPACT_ATOMS: atom_id res chain seq x y z
N LEU A 1 6.22 10.69 -7.73
CA LEU A 1 5.95 11.06 -6.33
C LEU A 1 4.76 10.30 -5.70
N ASN A 2 4.12 9.33 -6.39
CA ASN A 2 2.91 8.67 -5.87
C ASN A 2 3.18 7.35 -5.12
N TYR A 3 4.41 7.13 -4.65
CA TYR A 3 4.75 5.90 -3.91
C TYR A 3 3.96 5.87 -2.59
N GLY A 4 3.22 4.80 -2.34
CA GLY A 4 2.32 4.66 -1.18
C GLY A 4 0.98 5.41 -1.23
N HIS A 5 0.79 6.35 -2.16
CA HIS A 5 -0.38 7.25 -2.13
C HIS A 5 -1.71 6.56 -2.49
N THR A 6 -1.67 5.51 -3.31
CA THR A 6 -2.89 4.78 -3.71
C THR A 6 -3.62 4.19 -2.50
N LEU A 7 -2.89 3.55 -1.57
CA LEU A 7 -3.50 3.08 -0.32
C LEU A 7 -3.79 4.25 0.64
N ALA A 8 -2.93 5.28 0.68
CA ALA A 8 -3.13 6.43 1.55
C ALA A 8 -4.50 7.10 1.31
N HIS A 9 -4.83 7.41 0.06
CA HIS A 9 -6.14 8.00 -0.28
C HIS A 9 -7.30 7.06 0.04
N ALA A 10 -7.13 5.75 -0.18
CA ALA A 10 -8.16 4.77 0.18
C ALA A 10 -8.38 4.72 1.71
N LEU A 11 -7.31 4.81 2.51
CA LEU A 11 -7.39 4.87 3.96
C LEU A 11 -8.05 6.16 4.43
N GLU A 12 -7.70 7.30 3.84
CA GLU A 12 -8.34 8.58 4.16
C GLU A 12 -9.85 8.51 3.94
N ILE A 13 -10.32 7.96 2.83
CA ILE A 13 -11.75 7.81 2.55
C ILE A 13 -12.41 6.80 3.50
N GLU A 14 -11.78 5.63 3.70
CA GLU A 14 -12.35 4.55 4.54
C GLU A 14 -12.41 4.92 6.04
N THR A 15 -11.52 5.81 6.48
CA THR A 15 -11.48 6.30 7.86
C THR A 15 -12.22 7.62 8.05
N ASP A 16 -12.98 8.08 7.06
CA ASP A 16 -13.67 9.38 7.06
C ASP A 16 -12.73 10.55 7.43
N TYR A 17 -11.55 10.53 6.83
CA TYR A 17 -10.45 11.49 7.05
C TYR A 17 -9.96 11.55 8.52
N GLY A 18 -10.12 10.47 9.27
CA GLY A 18 -9.65 10.34 10.65
C GLY A 18 -8.13 10.18 10.80
N LEU A 19 -7.41 9.85 9.72
CA LEU A 19 -5.95 9.80 9.68
C LEU A 19 -5.37 11.08 9.05
N ALA A 20 -4.26 11.58 9.60
CA ALA A 20 -3.51 12.62 8.92
C ALA A 20 -2.88 12.06 7.63
N HIS A 21 -2.78 12.89 6.60
CA HIS A 21 -2.25 12.46 5.29
C HIS A 21 -0.89 11.75 5.39
N GLY A 22 0.03 12.30 6.20
CA GLY A 22 1.35 11.68 6.42
C GLY A 22 1.29 10.29 7.06
N GLU A 23 0.33 10.06 7.96
CA GLU A 23 0.12 8.75 8.60
C GLU A 23 -0.44 7.73 7.59
N ALA A 24 -1.40 8.16 6.77
CA ALA A 24 -1.95 7.34 5.69
C ALA A 24 -0.87 6.97 4.66
N VAL A 25 0.00 7.93 4.28
CA VAL A 25 1.14 7.70 3.39
C VAL A 25 2.14 6.74 4.00
N ALA A 26 2.44 6.83 5.30
CA ALA A 26 3.36 5.92 5.99
C ALA A 26 2.91 4.45 5.88
N ILE A 27 1.63 4.18 6.14
CA ILE A 27 1.02 2.86 5.97
C ILE A 27 1.06 2.46 4.49
N GLY A 28 0.76 3.40 3.59
CA GLY A 28 0.83 3.20 2.15
C GLY A 28 2.22 2.80 1.63
N LEU A 29 3.30 3.34 2.18
CA LEU A 29 4.68 3.00 1.81
C LEU A 29 5.02 1.55 2.18
N VAL A 30 4.62 1.12 3.38
CA VAL A 30 4.82 -0.27 3.82
C VAL A 30 3.98 -1.22 2.97
N TYR A 31 2.74 -0.85 2.67
CA TYR A 31 1.89 -1.62 1.76
C TYR A 31 2.50 -1.79 0.37
N ALA A 32 3.02 -0.71 -0.21
CA ALA A 32 3.65 -0.77 -1.53
C ALA A 32 4.85 -1.74 -1.53
N ALA A 33 5.59 -1.83 -0.43
CA ALA A 33 6.66 -2.83 -0.28
C ALA A 33 6.11 -4.27 -0.22
N HIS A 34 5.05 -4.54 0.55
CA HIS A 34 4.40 -5.87 0.58
C HIS A 34 3.90 -6.29 -0.79
N LEU A 35 3.26 -5.38 -1.51
CA LEU A 35 2.77 -5.64 -2.85
C LEU A 35 3.93 -5.89 -3.82
N ALA A 36 5.00 -5.09 -3.76
CA ALA A 36 6.20 -5.30 -4.56
C ALA A 36 6.84 -6.67 -4.30
N GLN A 37 6.95 -7.09 -3.04
CA GLN A 37 7.46 -8.40 -2.66
C GLN A 37 6.60 -9.53 -3.23
N ARG A 38 5.28 -9.39 -3.09
CA ARG A 38 4.33 -10.37 -3.60
C ARG A 38 4.43 -10.55 -5.12
N LEU A 39 4.70 -9.46 -5.84
CA LEU A 39 4.93 -9.48 -7.28
C LEU A 39 6.37 -9.89 -7.67
N GLY A 40 7.19 -10.31 -6.71
CA GLY A 40 8.57 -10.78 -6.94
C GLY A 40 9.55 -9.67 -7.31
N ARG A 41 9.22 -8.40 -7.04
CA ARG A 41 10.04 -7.24 -7.43
C ARG A 41 11.14 -6.91 -6.42
N ILE A 42 10.89 -7.22 -5.15
CA ILE A 42 11.81 -7.03 -4.03
C ILE A 42 11.73 -8.25 -3.10
N ASP A 43 12.72 -8.43 -2.23
CA ASP A 43 12.74 -9.50 -1.25
C ASP A 43 12.16 -9.07 0.12
N SER A 44 12.12 -10.01 1.07
CA SER A 44 11.66 -9.75 2.44
C SER A 44 12.55 -8.79 3.22
N GLU A 45 13.85 -8.75 2.90
CA GLU A 45 14.79 -7.84 3.57
C GLU A 45 14.46 -6.39 3.21
N ARG A 46 14.18 -6.12 1.93
CA ARG A 46 13.74 -4.80 1.47
C ARG A 46 12.40 -4.40 2.10
N VAL A 47 11.46 -5.32 2.30
CA VAL A 47 10.22 -5.03 3.02
C VAL A 47 10.50 -4.67 4.48
N GLN A 48 11.41 -5.40 5.14
CA GLN A 48 11.80 -5.11 6.51
C GLN A 48 12.44 -3.72 6.62
N GLN A 49 13.31 -3.34 5.68
CA GLN A 49 13.88 -1.99 5.63
C GLN A 49 12.81 -0.89 5.58
N HIS A 50 11.72 -1.08 4.82
CA HIS A 50 10.60 -0.14 4.82
C HIS A 50 9.96 -0.02 6.20
N ARG A 51 9.73 -1.15 6.89
CA ARG A 51 9.17 -1.13 8.24
C ARG A 51 10.11 -0.49 9.26
N ASP A 52 11.41 -0.79 9.19
CA ASP A 52 12.41 -0.27 10.13
C ASP A 52 12.57 1.25 9.99
N VAL A 53 12.55 1.76 8.75
CA VAL A 53 12.59 3.21 8.52
C VAL A 53 11.29 3.86 9.02
N ILE A 54 10.13 3.39 8.58
CA ILE A 54 8.86 4.05 8.89
C ILE A 54 8.47 3.90 10.36
N GLY A 55 8.46 2.67 10.88
CA GLY A 55 8.04 2.36 12.25
C GLY A 55 9.16 2.46 13.29
N GLY A 56 10.42 2.26 12.88
CA GLY A 56 11.56 2.35 13.80
C GLY A 56 12.17 3.75 13.87
N THR A 57 12.49 4.36 12.73
CA THR A 57 13.18 5.67 12.70
C THR A 57 12.21 6.83 12.85
N TYR A 58 11.06 6.77 12.17
CA TYR A 58 10.06 7.84 12.20
C TYR A 58 8.91 7.56 13.18
N GLU A 59 8.89 6.38 13.80
CA GLU A 59 7.88 5.98 14.81
C GLU A 59 6.43 6.11 14.30
N LEU A 60 6.22 5.93 12.99
CA LEU A 60 4.91 6.00 12.34
C LEU A 60 4.23 4.62 12.29
N ALA A 61 2.90 4.63 12.23
CA ALA A 61 2.12 3.42 12.06
C ALA A 61 2.47 2.70 10.74
N THR A 62 2.63 1.38 10.83
CA THR A 62 2.96 0.51 9.67
C THR A 62 1.91 -0.56 9.38
N ASP A 63 0.94 -0.71 10.29
CA ASP A 63 -0.16 -1.66 10.17
C ASP A 63 -1.45 -0.95 9.75
N LEU A 64 -2.40 -1.71 9.21
CA LEU A 64 -3.72 -1.18 8.89
C LEU A 64 -4.47 -0.78 10.17
N PRO A 65 -5.20 0.36 10.16
CA PRO A 65 -6.04 0.75 11.29
C PRO A 65 -7.09 -0.32 11.59
N LYS A 66 -7.49 -0.45 12.86
CA LYS A 66 -8.53 -1.41 13.24
C LYS A 66 -9.87 -1.02 12.62
N GLY A 67 -10.63 -2.02 12.17
CA GLY A 67 -11.98 -1.82 11.63
C GLY A 67 -12.05 -1.48 10.14
N VAL A 68 -10.94 -1.22 9.46
CA VAL A 68 -10.95 -0.97 8.00
C VAL A 68 -11.18 -2.26 7.22
N SER A 69 -11.99 -2.18 6.17
CA SER A 69 -12.26 -3.32 5.30
C SER A 69 -11.23 -3.40 4.17
N ALA A 70 -10.44 -4.48 4.13
CA ALA A 70 -9.48 -4.70 3.04
C ALA A 70 -10.15 -4.76 1.67
N GLN A 71 -11.37 -5.31 1.60
CA GLN A 71 -12.15 -5.34 0.36
C GLN A 71 -12.51 -3.92 -0.08
N ARG A 72 -12.98 -3.10 0.88
CA ARG A 72 -13.36 -1.72 0.60
C ARG A 72 -12.16 -0.86 0.20
N LEU A 73 -11.01 -1.06 0.82
CA LEU A 73 -9.77 -0.40 0.41
C LEU A 73 -9.40 -0.73 -1.04
N VAL A 74 -9.52 -2.00 -1.46
CA VAL A 74 -9.27 -2.38 -2.86
C VAL A 74 -10.27 -1.73 -3.83
N GLU A 75 -11.55 -1.65 -3.47
CA GLU A 75 -12.56 -0.94 -4.25
C GLU A 75 -12.22 0.56 -4.40
N LEU A 76 -11.82 1.21 -3.31
CA LEU A 76 -11.43 2.62 -3.30
C LEU A 76 -10.17 2.87 -4.14
N MET A 77 -9.16 1.99 -4.06
CA MET A 77 -7.96 2.06 -4.90
C MET A 77 -8.28 1.93 -6.39
N ALA A 78 -9.34 1.20 -6.76
CA ALA A 78 -9.80 1.10 -8.15
C ALA A 78 -10.49 2.38 -8.67
N LEU A 79 -10.99 3.26 -7.79
CA LEU A 79 -11.65 4.50 -8.20
C LEU A 79 -10.66 5.61 -8.58
N ASP A 80 -9.44 5.57 -8.03
CA ASP A 80 -8.42 6.62 -8.15
C ASP A 80 -7.98 6.86 -9.62
N LYS A 81 -8.19 5.89 -10.52
CA LYS A 81 -7.95 6.06 -11.97
C LYS A 81 -8.98 5.31 -12.79
N LYS A 82 -9.50 5.94 -13.85
CA LYS A 82 -10.38 5.35 -14.88
C LYS A 82 -9.74 4.11 -15.54
N VAL A 83 -9.71 2.97 -14.86
CA VAL A 83 -9.21 1.70 -15.42
C VAL A 83 -10.37 0.74 -15.55
N LEU A 84 -11.18 0.99 -16.58
CA LEU A 84 -11.95 -0.07 -17.18
C LEU A 84 -10.93 -0.95 -17.94
N THR A 85 -10.88 -2.24 -17.62
CA THR A 85 -10.20 -3.36 -18.31
C THR A 85 -8.77 -3.81 -17.95
N ASP A 86 -7.85 -3.00 -17.40
CA ASP A 86 -6.42 -3.39 -17.29
C ASP A 86 -5.84 -3.60 -15.87
N GLY A 87 -6.67 -3.80 -14.84
CA GLY A 87 -6.20 -4.05 -13.46
C GLY A 87 -5.70 -2.79 -12.72
N LEU A 88 -5.22 -2.96 -11.50
CA LEU A 88 -4.82 -1.84 -10.64
C LEU A 88 -3.43 -1.32 -11.06
N THR A 89 -3.21 -0.01 -10.87
CA THR A 89 -1.92 0.64 -11.13
C THR A 89 -1.33 1.22 -9.85
N PHE A 90 -0.09 0.86 -9.56
CA PHE A 90 0.64 1.30 -8.38
C PHE A 90 2.00 1.88 -8.76
N VAL A 91 2.58 2.67 -7.87
CA VAL A 91 4.02 2.97 -7.90
C VAL A 91 4.67 2.02 -6.91
N LEU A 92 5.64 1.20 -7.34
CA LEU A 92 6.24 0.12 -6.56
C LEU A 92 7.77 0.12 -6.67
N ASP A 93 8.45 -0.26 -5.60
CA ASP A 93 9.90 -0.53 -5.62
C ASP A 93 10.23 -1.78 -6.46
N GLY A 94 11.48 -1.91 -6.88
CA GLY A 94 11.93 -3.01 -7.72
C GLY A 94 13.43 -2.96 -8.06
N PRO A 95 13.87 -3.80 -9.01
CA PRO A 95 15.30 -3.96 -9.33
C PRO A 95 16.00 -2.68 -9.79
N ASN A 96 15.25 -1.78 -10.45
CA ASN A 96 15.76 -0.49 -10.94
C ASN A 96 15.28 0.69 -10.08
N GLY A 97 14.79 0.40 -8.87
CA GLY A 97 14.12 1.36 -8.00
C GLY A 97 12.63 1.49 -8.30
N VAL A 98 12.08 2.65 -7.89
CA VAL A 98 10.64 2.90 -7.86
C VAL A 98 10.09 3.25 -9.24
N GLU A 99 9.11 2.48 -9.71
CA GLU A 99 8.48 2.67 -11.03
C GLU A 99 6.96 2.44 -10.99
N VAL A 100 6.28 2.81 -12.08
CA VAL A 100 4.83 2.56 -12.25
C VAL A 100 4.61 1.13 -12.72
N VAL A 101 3.76 0.40 -12.01
CA VAL A 101 3.38 -0.98 -12.31
C VAL A 101 1.87 -1.03 -12.52
N ALA A 102 1.45 -1.34 -13.75
CA ALA A 102 0.05 -1.55 -14.12
C ALA A 102 -0.28 -3.06 -14.20
N GLY A 103 -1.56 -3.42 -14.36
CA GLY A 103 -1.95 -4.83 -14.48
C GLY A 103 -1.97 -5.61 -13.18
N VAL A 104 -1.93 -4.93 -12.02
CA VAL A 104 -1.90 -5.62 -10.73
C VAL A 104 -3.29 -6.20 -10.44
N ALA A 105 -3.35 -7.50 -10.19
CA ALA A 105 -4.60 -8.19 -9.89
C ALA A 105 -5.15 -7.71 -8.53
N PRO A 106 -6.47 -7.45 -8.40
CA PRO A 106 -7.09 -7.09 -7.11
C PRO A 106 -6.82 -8.12 -6.00
N ALA A 107 -6.69 -9.41 -6.36
CA ALA A 107 -6.36 -10.48 -5.42
C ALA A 107 -4.96 -10.30 -4.80
N ASP A 108 -3.98 -9.82 -5.57
CA ASP A 108 -2.64 -9.55 -5.04
C ASP A 108 -2.61 -8.32 -4.14
N ALA A 109 -3.34 -7.27 -4.54
CA ALA A 109 -3.55 -6.09 -3.72
C ALA A 109 -4.20 -6.45 -2.37
N GLN A 110 -5.23 -7.30 -2.37
CA GLN A 110 -5.92 -7.76 -1.17
C GLN A 110 -5.03 -8.65 -0.30
N ALA A 111 -4.25 -9.54 -0.90
CA ALA A 111 -3.35 -10.42 -0.16
C ALA A 111 -2.20 -9.63 0.50
N ALA A 112 -1.70 -8.58 -0.14
CA ALA A 112 -0.73 -7.66 0.48
C ALA A 112 -1.34 -6.90 1.68
N LEU A 113 -2.62 -6.53 1.65
CA LEU A 113 -3.29 -5.95 2.83
C LEU A 113 -3.38 -6.95 3.99
N ALA A 114 -3.55 -8.24 3.70
CA ALA A 114 -3.69 -9.27 4.73
C ALA A 114 -2.40 -9.48 5.55
N THR A 115 -1.21 -9.18 5.00
CA THR A 115 0.09 -9.30 5.71
C THR A 115 0.38 -8.13 6.65
N MET A 116 -0.46 -7.09 6.66
CA MET A 116 -0.29 -5.85 7.43
C MET A 116 -1.33 -5.67 8.55
N ARG A 117 -2.16 -6.68 8.81
CA ARG A 117 -3.12 -6.60 9.91
C ARG A 117 -2.38 -6.78 11.23
N ALA A 118 -2.54 -5.82 12.13
CA ALA A 118 -2.10 -5.95 13.52
C ALA A 118 -2.74 -7.21 14.16
N LYS A 119 -1.95 -7.94 14.95
CA LYS A 119 -2.43 -9.08 15.75
C LYS A 119 -3.42 -8.67 16.83
#